data_AF-A0A953DXV0-F1
#
_entry.id   AF-A0A953DXV0-F1
#
_cell.length_a   1.000
_cell.length_b   1.000
_cell.length_c   1.000
_cell.angle_alpha   90.00
_cell.angle_beta   90.00
_cell.angle_gamma   90.00
#
_symmetry.space_group_name_H-M   'P 1'
#
loop_
_entity.id
_entity.type
_entity.pdbx_description
1 polymer ?
#
loop_
_entity_poly.entity_id
_entity_poly.type
_entity_poly.pdbx_seq_one_letter_code
_entity_poly.pdbx_strand_id
1 'polypeptide(L)'
;MAHLEDRQASTRAAGVVGIAVLCSRLLGLIREMIFAGLFGAGRNLDAFLMAFRLPNLLRDLFAEGALSTAFITTFSKKIAVEGDPPAWRLANKVATLTAVFM
;
A
#
# COMPACT_ATOMS: atom_id res chain seq x y z
N MET A 1 12.19 7.00 -35.61
CA MET A 1 13.34 6.71 -34.71
C MET A 1 12.95 6.82 -33.23
N ALA A 2 12.05 7.72 -32.82
CA ALA A 2 11.56 7.83 -31.42
C ALA A 2 10.90 6.56 -30.83
N HIS A 3 10.19 5.75 -31.62
CA HIS A 3 9.53 4.53 -31.12
C HIS A 3 10.47 3.37 -30.69
N LEU A 4 11.77 3.43 -31.03
CA LEU A 4 12.74 2.42 -30.63
C LEU A 4 13.42 2.74 -29.29
N GLU A 5 13.55 4.02 -28.95
CA GLU A 5 14.08 4.50 -27.66
C GLU A 5 13.12 4.17 -26.50
N ASP A 6 11.80 4.35 -26.70
CA ASP A 6 10.77 3.98 -25.72
C ASP A 6 10.79 2.49 -25.37
N ARG A 7 11.07 1.63 -26.37
CA ARG A 7 11.19 0.17 -26.14
C ARG A 7 12.44 -0.18 -25.34
N GLN A 8 13.58 0.45 -25.62
CA GLN A 8 14.82 0.22 -24.89
C GLN A 8 14.75 0.73 -23.44
N ALA A 9 14.15 1.90 -23.21
CA ALA A 9 13.89 2.43 -21.87
C ALA A 9 12.95 1.51 -21.07
N SER A 10 11.91 0.98 -21.72
CA SER A 10 10.97 0.03 -21.13
C SER A 10 11.61 -1.31 -20.76
N THR A 11 12.48 -1.88 -21.61
CA THR A 11 13.21 -3.13 -21.29
C THR A 11 14.19 -2.95 -20.13
N ARG A 12 14.89 -1.81 -20.06
CA ARG A 12 15.84 -1.52 -18.98
C ARG A 12 15.11 -1.28 -17.65
N ALA A 13 13.99 -0.55 -17.68
CA ALA A 13 13.13 -0.34 -16.52
C ALA A 13 12.50 -1.65 -16.02
N ALA A 14 12.01 -2.49 -16.93
CA ALA A 14 11.46 -3.81 -16.60
C ALA A 14 12.52 -4.72 -15.95
N GLY A 15 13.76 -4.68 -16.43
CA GLY A 15 14.88 -5.40 -15.82
C GLY A 15 15.19 -4.95 -14.40
N VAL A 16 15.21 -3.64 -14.15
CA VAL A 16 15.44 -3.07 -12.81
C VAL A 16 14.32 -3.45 -11.84
N VAL A 17 13.06 -3.32 -12.26
CA VAL A 17 11.91 -3.71 -11.43
C VAL A 17 11.92 -5.22 -11.17
N GLY A 18 12.23 -6.03 -12.18
CA GLY A 18 12.33 -7.49 -12.05
C GLY A 18 13.39 -7.92 -11.02
N ILE A 19 14.58 -7.30 -11.07
CA ILE A 19 15.64 -7.53 -10.07
C ILE A 19 15.18 -7.09 -8.68
N ALA A 20 14.55 -5.91 -8.56
CA ALA A 20 14.04 -5.41 -7.28
C ALA A 20 13.00 -6.37 -6.68
N VAL A 21 12.09 -6.92 -7.50
CA VAL A 21 11.10 -7.92 -7.07
C VAL A 21 11.77 -9.22 -6.64
N LEU A 22 12.76 -9.72 -7.38
CA LEU A 22 13.50 -10.94 -7.02
C LEU A 22 14.25 -10.77 -5.70
N CYS A 23 14.98 -9.66 -5.53
CA CYS A 23 15.66 -9.34 -4.28
C CYS A 23 14.68 -9.27 -3.11
N SER A 24 13.53 -8.61 -3.28
CA SER A 24 12.49 -8.52 -2.26
C SER A 24 11.96 -9.90 -1.86
N ARG A 25 11.73 -10.79 -2.83
CA ARG A 25 11.29 -12.16 -2.56
C ARG A 25 12.34 -12.99 -1.83
N LEU A 26 13.60 -12.90 -2.22
CA LEU A 26 14.72 -13.57 -1.55
C LEU A 26 14.87 -13.11 -0.09
N LEU A 27 14.83 -11.80 0.15
CA LEU A 27 14.85 -11.24 1.50
C LEU A 27 13.65 -11.70 2.32
N GLY A 28 12.46 -11.77 1.71
CA GLY A 28 11.25 -12.32 2.34
C GLY A 28 11.40 -13.78 2.75
N LEU A 29 12.01 -14.61 1.89
CA LEU A 29 12.30 -16.02 2.18
C LEU A 29 13.29 -16.16 3.35
N ILE A 30 14.36 -15.36 3.36
CA ILE A 30 15.34 -15.34 4.45
C ILE A 30 14.66 -14.96 5.76
N ARG A 31 13.80 -13.93 5.76
CA ARG A 31 13.00 -13.56 6.92
C ARG A 31 12.14 -14.75 7.38
N GLU A 32 11.46 -15.46 6.50
CA GLU A 32 10.65 -16.62 6.86
C GLU A 32 11.49 -17.74 7.48
N MET A 33 12.68 -18.04 6.94
CA MET A 33 13.61 -19.00 7.54
C MET A 33 14.09 -18.58 8.93
N ILE A 34 14.42 -17.29 9.11
CA ILE A 34 14.81 -16.75 10.41
C ILE A 34 13.66 -16.86 11.41
N PHE A 35 12.44 -16.49 11.02
CA PHE A 35 11.27 -16.57 11.87
C PHE A 35 10.92 -18.02 12.23
N ALA A 36 11.01 -18.95 11.27
CA ALA A 36 10.84 -20.37 11.52
C ALA A 36 11.93 -20.94 12.44
N GLY A 37 13.17 -20.45 12.35
CA GLY A 37 14.27 -20.84 13.24
C GLY A 37 14.16 -20.25 14.65
N LEU A 38 13.71 -19.00 14.79
CA LEU A 38 13.58 -18.30 16.06
C LEU A 38 12.33 -18.70 16.85
N PHE A 39 11.19 -18.86 16.17
CA PHE A 39 9.91 -19.19 16.81
C PHE A 39 9.55 -20.69 16.72
N GLY A 40 10.23 -21.45 15.87
CA GLY A 40 9.83 -22.81 15.50
C GLY A 40 8.57 -22.81 14.61
N ALA A 41 8.13 -24.00 14.16
CA ALA A 41 6.77 -24.20 13.65
C ALA A 41 5.79 -24.14 14.84
N GLY A 42 5.49 -22.93 15.32
CA GLY A 42 4.83 -22.75 16.62
C GLY A 42 3.90 -21.54 16.69
N ARG A 43 2.97 -21.62 17.64
CA ARG A 43 1.89 -20.65 17.93
C ARG A 43 2.33 -19.18 18.03
N ASN A 44 3.59 -18.92 18.35
CA ASN A 44 4.15 -17.57 18.46
C ASN A 44 4.31 -16.90 17.08
N LEU A 45 4.71 -17.65 16.05
CA LEU A 45 4.80 -17.14 14.68
C LEU A 45 3.40 -16.82 14.15
N ASP A 46 2.44 -17.72 14.38
CA ASP A 46 1.04 -17.49 14.00
C ASP A 46 0.45 -16.27 14.71
N ALA A 47 0.70 -16.10 16.00
CA ALA A 47 0.26 -14.91 16.75
C ALA A 47 0.90 -13.62 16.22
N PHE A 48 2.20 -13.64 15.92
CA PHE A 48 2.90 -12.51 15.32
C PHE A 48 2.30 -12.15 13.95
N LEU A 49 2.15 -13.12 13.06
CA LEU A 49 1.57 -12.91 11.73
C LEU A 49 0.12 -12.42 11.81
N MET A 50 -0.67 -12.96 12.76
CA MET A 50 -2.06 -12.57 12.94
C MET A 50 -2.19 -11.16 13.54
N ALA A 51 -1.22 -10.71 14.35
CA ALA A 51 -1.17 -9.34 14.85
C ALA A 51 -1.03 -8.30 13.72
N PHE A 52 -0.29 -8.61 12.65
CA PHE A 52 -0.18 -7.72 11.48
C PHE A 52 -1.39 -7.80 10.55
N ARG A 53 -2.24 -8.82 10.69
CA ARG A 53 -3.42 -8.95 9.83
C ARG A 53 -4.45 -7.87 10.10
N LEU A 54 -4.66 -7.49 11.36
CA LEU A 54 -5.58 -6.43 11.74
C LEU A 54 -5.23 -5.06 11.12
N PRO A 55 -4.01 -4.52 11.28
CA PRO A 55 -3.63 -3.26 10.63
C PRO A 55 -3.60 -3.36 9.10
N ASN A 56 -3.22 -4.51 8.53
CA ASN A 56 -3.28 -4.70 7.08
C ASN A 56 -4.71 -4.66 6.54
N LEU A 57 -5.68 -5.27 7.24
CA LEU A 57 -7.10 -5.19 6.87
C LEU A 57 -7.62 -3.75 6.92
N LEU A 58 -7.21 -2.98 7.92
CA LEU A 58 -7.53 -1.55 7.99
C LEU A 58 -6.90 -0.78 6.81
N ARG A 59 -5.63 -1.01 6.51
CA ARG A 59 -4.96 -0.40 5.36
C ARG A 59 -5.69 -0.72 4.05
N ASP A 60 -6.06 -1.97 3.85
CA ASP A 60 -6.76 -2.44 2.66
C ASP A 60 -8.15 -1.82 2.55
N LEU A 61 -8.85 -1.56 3.66
CA LEU A 61 -10.17 -0.92 3.67
C LEU A 61 -10.09 0.61 3.44
N PHE A 62 -9.15 1.27 4.11
CA PHE A 62 -9.08 2.73 4.21
C PHE A 62 -8.18 3.38 3.15
N ALA A 63 -7.08 2.74 2.73
CA ALA A 63 -6.08 3.32 1.83
C ALA A 63 -6.15 2.75 0.40
N GLU A 64 -6.29 1.44 0.26
CA GLU A 64 -6.36 0.75 -1.05
C GLU A 64 -7.81 0.43 -1.48
N GLY A 65 -8.77 0.48 -0.56
CA GLY A 65 -10.13 -0.01 -0.74
C GLY A 65 -11.19 1.03 -1.09
N ALA A 66 -12.45 0.65 -0.88
CA ALA A 66 -13.64 1.41 -1.28
C ALA A 66 -13.67 2.84 -0.72
N LEU A 67 -13.07 3.08 0.45
CA LEU A 67 -13.03 4.42 1.04
C LEU A 67 -12.17 5.38 0.23
N SER A 68 -11.03 4.93 -0.30
CA SER A 68 -10.13 5.76 -1.12
C SER A 68 -10.84 6.24 -2.40
N THR A 69 -11.52 5.32 -3.09
CA THR A 69 -12.31 5.64 -4.30
C THR A 69 -13.49 6.58 -4.00
N ALA A 70 -14.23 6.33 -2.91
CA ALA A 70 -15.34 7.17 -2.49
C ALA A 70 -14.88 8.57 -2.01
N PHE A 71 -13.72 8.64 -1.35
CA PHE A 71 -13.12 9.89 -0.91
C PHE A 71 -12.69 10.74 -2.10
N ILE A 72 -11.94 10.18 -3.05
CA ILE A 72 -11.44 10.92 -4.24
C ILE A 72 -12.61 11.50 -5.03
N THR A 73 -13.64 10.70 -5.30
CA THR A 73 -14.83 11.15 -6.05
C THR A 73 -15.61 12.24 -5.31
N THR A 74 -15.81 12.09 -4.00
CA THR A 74 -16.53 13.09 -3.19
C THR A 74 -15.72 14.38 -3.04
N PHE A 75 -14.41 14.29 -2.81
CA PHE A 75 -13.51 15.43 -2.69
C PHE A 75 -13.45 16.23 -4.00
N SER A 76 -13.27 15.55 -5.14
CA SER A 76 -13.27 16.18 -6.46
C SER A 76 -14.61 16.82 -6.82
N LYS A 77 -15.73 16.24 -6.36
CA LYS A 77 -17.05 16.88 -6.53
C LYS A 77 -17.16 18.14 -5.67
N LYS A 78 -16.69 18.08 -4.42
CA LYS A 78 -16.78 19.21 -3.48
C LYS A 78 -15.91 20.39 -3.91
N ILE A 79 -14.69 20.13 -4.40
CA ILE A 79 -13.80 21.18 -4.88
C ILE A 79 -14.39 21.89 -6.11
N ALA A 80 -15.06 21.13 -6.99
CA ALA A 80 -15.67 21.66 -8.21
C ALA A 80 -16.95 22.48 -7.97
N VAL A 81 -17.75 22.12 -6.95
CA VAL A 81 -19.05 22.75 -6.68
C VAL A 81 -18.96 23.84 -5.61
N GLU A 82 -18.19 23.61 -4.55
CA GLU A 82 -18.20 24.43 -3.34
C GLU A 82 -16.85 25.13 -3.08
N GLY A 83 -15.83 24.87 -3.92
CA GLY A 83 -14.47 25.42 -3.79
C GLY A 83 -13.61 24.71 -2.73
N ASP A 84 -12.41 25.26 -2.50
CA ASP A 84 -11.38 24.63 -1.66
C ASP A 84 -11.76 24.50 -0.17
N PRO A 85 -12.29 25.53 0.53
CA PRO A 85 -12.46 25.46 1.99
C PRO A 85 -13.36 24.29 2.48
N PRO A 86 -14.51 23.99 1.86
CA PRO A 86 -15.34 22.85 2.26
C PRO A 86 -14.78 21.49 1.85
N ALA A 87 -13.95 21.42 0.80
CA ALA A 87 -13.25 20.20 0.38
C ALA A 87 -12.16 19.83 1.39
N TRP A 88 -11.33 20.79 1.81
CA TRP A 88 -10.30 20.58 2.83
C TRP A 88 -10.87 20.21 4.20
N ARG A 89 -12.07 20.71 4.54
CA ARG A 89 -12.77 20.28 5.76
C ARG A 89 -13.19 18.82 5.72
N LEU A 90 -13.53 18.29 4.54
CA LEU A 90 -13.80 16.86 4.35
C LEU A 90 -12.49 16.06 4.49
N ALA A 91 -11.42 16.50 3.83
CA ALA A 91 -10.11 15.87 3.93
C ALA A 91 -9.61 15.78 5.38
N ASN A 92 -9.70 16.86 6.15
CA ASN A 92 -9.29 16.86 7.56
C ASN A 92 -10.11 15.89 8.41
N LYS A 93 -11.43 15.78 8.17
CA LYS A 93 -12.28 14.81 8.88
C LYS A 93 -11.89 13.37 8.55
N VAL A 94 -11.67 13.08 7.27
CA VAL A 94 -11.29 11.74 6.81
C VAL A 94 -9.89 11.38 7.31
N ALA A 95 -8.93 12.30 7.21
CA ALA A 95 -7.57 12.10 7.72
C ALA A 95 -7.53 11.85 9.23
N THR A 96 -8.31 12.62 10.00
CA THR A 96 -8.41 12.41 11.46
C THR A 96 -9.03 11.05 11.78
N LEU A 97 -10.10 10.66 11.06
CA LEU A 97 -10.71 9.34 11.25
C LEU A 97 -9.74 8.21 10.94
N THR A 98 -9.02 8.28 9.82
CA THR A 98 -8.01 7.28 9.45
C THR A 98 -6.88 7.22 10.47
N ALA A 99 -6.40 8.37 10.95
CA ALA A 99 -5.31 8.44 11.93
C ALA A 99 -5.68 7.96 13.34
N VAL A 100 -6.96 8.00 13.71
CA VAL A 100 -7.44 7.50 15.01
C VAL A 100 -7.80 6.01 14.95
N PHE A 101 -8.23 5.51 13.78
CA PHE A 101 -8.64 4.11 13.62
C PHE A 101 -7.50 3.16 13.20
N MET A 102 -6.44 3.66 12.56
CA MET A 102 -5.23 2.90 12.22
C MET A 102 -4.16 3.01 13.29
#